data_AF-A0A6G6YQP1-F1
#
_entry.id   AF-A0A6G6YQP1-F1
#
_cell.length_a   1.000
_cell.length_b   1.000
_cell.length_c   1.000
_cell.angle_alpha   90.00
_cell.angle_beta   90.00
_cell.angle_gamma   90.00
#
_symmetry.space_group_name_H-M   'P 1'
#
loop_
_entity.id
_entity.type
_entity.pdbx_description
1 polymer ?
#
loop_
_entity_poly.entity_id
_entity_poly.type
_entity_poly.pdbx_seq_one_letter_code
_entity_poly.pdbx_strand_id
1 'polypeptide(L)' 'MSQAKILQDKAEMFERRAESATDPISRQHYKEMAAHYRRLATEHLEINQSEPARQA' A
#
# COMPACT_ATOMS: atom_id res chain seq x y z
N MET A 1 -4.75 -11.25 -9.78
CA MET A 1 -4.11 -10.07 -9.15
C MET A 1 -3.57 -10.51 -7.79
N SER A 2 -2.30 -10.27 -7.48
CA SER A 2 -1.75 -10.61 -6.16
C SER A 2 -2.21 -9.61 -5.09
N GLN A 3 -2.25 -10.03 -3.83
CA GLN A 3 -2.65 -9.17 -2.71
C GLN A 3 -1.76 -7.91 -2.62
N ALA A 4 -0.45 -8.07 -2.84
CA ALA A 4 0.51 -6.97 -2.91
C ALA A 4 0.15 -5.94 -4.00
N LYS A 5 -0.28 -6.41 -5.19
CA LYS A 5 -0.67 -5.50 -6.28
C LYS A 5 -1.94 -4.71 -5.93
N ILE A 6 -2.92 -5.34 -5.28
CA ILE A 6 -4.13 -4.64 -4.81
C ILE A 6 -3.78 -3.55 -3.78
N LEU A 7 -2.84 -3.82 -2.89
CA LEU A 7 -2.39 -2.84 -1.88
C LEU A 7 -1.60 -1.70 -2.53
N GLN A 8 -0.77 -1.99 -3.51
CA GLN A 8 -0.05 -0.98 -4.28
C GLN A 8 -1.02 -0.08 -5.07
N ASP A 9 -2.02 -0.65 -5.74
CA ASP A 9 -3.03 0.13 -6.47
C ASP A 9 -3.83 1.05 -5.53
N LYS A 10 -4.14 0.59 -4.30
CA LYS A 10 -4.75 1.42 -3.27
C LYS A 10 -3.83 2.57 -2.85
N ALA A 11 -2.54 2.31 -2.66
CA ALA A 11 -1.59 3.35 -2.31
C ALA A 11 -1.53 4.44 -3.39
N GLU A 12 -1.43 4.06 -4.66
CA GLU A 12 -1.41 4.99 -5.81
C GLU A 12 -2.71 5.80 -5.90
N MET A 13 -3.87 5.18 -5.63
CA MET A 13 -5.14 5.90 -5.58
C MET A 13 -5.13 7.00 -4.50
N PHE A 14 -4.59 6.72 -3.32
CA PHE A 14 -4.48 7.71 -2.25
C PHE A 14 -3.49 8.84 -2.57
N GLU A 15 -2.39 8.55 -3.27
CA GLU A 15 -1.47 9.60 -3.74
C GLU A 15 -2.16 10.58 -4.69
N ARG A 16 -2.88 10.08 -5.69
CA ARG A 16 -3.63 10.93 -6.63
C ARG A 16 -4.69 11.79 -5.92
N ARG A 17 -5.32 11.24 -4.86
CA ARG A 17 -6.25 12.01 -4.02
C ARG A 17 -5.52 13.08 -3.20
N ALA A 18 -4.33 12.79 -2.67
CA ALA A 18 -3.53 13.78 -1.96
C ALA A 18 -3.10 14.94 -2.87
N GLU A 19 -2.71 14.65 -4.11
CA GLU A 19 -2.31 15.66 -5.10
C GLU A 19 -3.45 16.62 -5.46
N SER A 20 -4.68 16.09 -5.57
CA SER A 20 -5.87 16.87 -5.93
C SER A 20 -6.62 17.47 -4.74
N ALA A 21 -6.30 17.06 -3.50
CA ALA A 21 -6.95 17.59 -2.29
C ALA A 21 -6.57 19.05 -2.04
N THR A 22 -7.58 19.93 -1.98
CA THR A 22 -7.42 21.34 -1.62
C THR A 22 -7.31 21.54 -0.10
N ASP A 23 -8.06 20.74 0.67
CA ASP A 23 -8.03 20.75 2.12
C ASP A 23 -6.72 20.12 2.66
N PRO A 24 -5.93 20.86 3.46
CA PRO A 24 -4.64 20.38 3.95
C PRO A 24 -4.74 19.17 4.87
N ILE A 25 -5.83 19.04 5.64
CA ILE A 25 -6.05 17.90 6.54
C ILE A 25 -6.30 16.64 5.72
N SER A 26 -7.21 16.72 4.74
CA SER A 26 -7.50 15.62 3.81
C SER A 26 -6.27 15.22 3.01
N ARG A 27 -5.48 16.19 2.53
CA ARG A 27 -4.21 15.91 1.84
C ARG A 27 -3.26 15.11 2.72
N GLN A 28 -3.08 15.51 3.97
CA GLN A 28 -2.20 14.82 4.91
C GLN A 28 -2.71 13.41 5.20
N HIS A 29 -4.01 13.25 5.45
CA HIS A 29 -4.63 11.96 5.66
C HIS A 29 -4.44 11.01 4.46
N TYR A 30 -4.61 11.49 3.23
CA TYR A 30 -4.39 10.67 2.05
C TYR A 30 -2.91 10.25 1.90
N LYS A 31 -1.96 11.11 2.26
CA LYS A 31 -0.54 10.73 2.30
C LYS A 31 -0.26 9.62 3.31
N GLU A 32 -0.86 9.69 4.49
CA GLU A 32 -0.74 8.65 5.52
C GLU A 32 -1.31 7.32 5.03
N MET A 33 -2.49 7.34 4.39
CA MET A 33 -3.10 6.14 3.81
C MET A 33 -2.23 5.54 2.68
N ALA A 34 -1.67 6.37 1.82
CA ALA A 34 -0.75 5.92 0.77
C ALA A 34 0.50 5.24 1.36
N ALA A 35 1.11 5.86 2.37
CA ALA A 35 2.26 5.29 3.08
C ALA A 35 1.91 3.96 3.77
N HIS A 36 0.73 3.89 4.40
CA HIS A 36 0.24 2.68 5.06
C HIS A 36 0.08 1.53 4.07
N TYR A 37 -0.58 1.75 2.94
CA TYR A 37 -0.79 0.70 1.94
C TYR A 37 0.50 0.25 1.24
N ARG A 38 1.48 1.15 1.03
CA ARG A 38 2.82 0.76 0.55
C ARG A 38 3.54 -0.16 1.52
N ARG A 39 3.47 0.14 2.81
CA ARG A 39 4.06 -0.71 3.85
C ARG A 39 3.42 -2.10 3.83
N LEU A 40 2.10 -2.18 3.82
CA LEU A 40 1.38 -3.46 3.72
C LEU A 40 1.75 -4.22 2.44
N ALA A 41 1.85 -3.55 1.29
CA ALA A 41 2.26 -4.19 0.04
C ALA A 41 3.66 -4.82 0.16
N THR A 42 4.59 -4.13 0.84
CA THR A 42 5.95 -4.63 1.09
C THR A 42 5.94 -5.83 2.01
N GLU A 43 5.22 -5.75 3.14
CA GLU A 43 5.07 -6.87 4.10
C GLU A 43 4.46 -8.11 3.40
N HIS A 44 3.50 -7.93 2.50
CA HIS A 44 2.94 -9.03 1.71
C HIS A 44 3.91 -9.61 0.68
N LEU A 45 4.80 -8.81 0.09
CA LEU A 45 5.86 -9.34 -0.78
C LEU A 45 6.90 -10.11 0.03
N GLU A 46 7.25 -9.63 1.21
CA GLU A 46 8.19 -10.29 2.12
C GLU A 46 7.64 -11.62 2.64
N ILE A 47 6.36 -11.69 3.02
CA ILE A 47 5.71 -12.95 3.44
C ILE A 47 5.77 -13.99 2.31
N ASN A 48 5.44 -13.60 1.07
CA ASN A 48 5.50 -14.51 -0.08
C ASN A 48 6.94 -14.93 -0.43
N GLN A 49 7.96 -14.13 -0.09
CA GLN A 49 9.38 -14.48 -0.28
C GLN A 49 9.94 -15.30 0.89
N SER A 50 9.34 -15.19 2.08
CA SER A 50 9.76 -15.85 3.33
C SER A 50 9.13 -17.24 3.52
N GLU A 51 8.29 -17.70 2.58
CA GLU A 51 7.83 -19.09 2.48
C GLU A 51 8.66 -19.92 1.47
N PRO A 52 9.95 -20.23 1.71
CA PRO A 52 10.52 -21.44 1.17
C PRO A 52 10.20 -22.61 2.12
N ALA A 53 9.38 -23.55 1.62
CA ALA A 53 9.30 -24.94 2.10
C ALA A 53 9.08 -25.18 3.60
N ARG A 54 7.81 -25.20 4.03
CA ARG A 54 7.36 -26.20 5.03
C ARG A 54 6.33 -27.13 4.41
N GLN A 55 6.80 -27.96 3.49
CA GLN A 55 6.21 -29.26 3.23
C GLN A 55 7.32 -30.28 3.46
N ALA A 56 7.27 -30.94 4.62
CA ALA A 56 8.01 -32.16 4.95
C ALA A 56 7.06 -33.03 5.77
#